data_AF-A0A1S4C3D3-F1
#
_entry.id   AF-A0A1S4C3D3-F1
#
_cell.length_a   1.000
_cell.length_b   1.000
_cell.length_c   1.000
_cell.angle_alpha   90.00
_cell.angle_beta   90.00
_cell.angle_gamma   90.00
#
_symmetry.space_group_name_H-M   'P 1'
#
loop_
_entity.id
_entity.type
_entity.pdbx_description
1 polymer ?
#
loop_
_entity_poly.entity_id
_entity_poly.type
_entity_poly.pdbx_seq_one_letter_code
_entity_poly.pdbx_strand_id
1 'polypeptide(L)'
;MSSSSLYRRLYGIFTENQKVTIKLKTDKPKTTFLKSTKLTPKLTEKQELQTIINNFKKSSESPQFRRHNSNYQTAIRRLDNNSSAIEDILEHQKQYPEINNELFVSRLILLYGQAKMYEHARKLFDEMPNLKCQRTVYAFNALLEACVRAEKYDTVRELFQELPEELSIERDVVSYNTLIKALCKAGSLDSAVSVMEEMENQGIKPDKVTFNTLLNAYHDCKKFSEAEDLWVVMQKKNIVADLWSYNIRLRGLVANNQVNKAIELFEEMGKKDIIPNALSYNTMIKMFVDDRNLEEAKRWYEKMVENERYPDNATFGMLIHFACDKVNLDFALDLCKKAMNSKVSVHNATMQRVVDDMAEHSKLEDAKELVDLAKSYKRFRYVEDEIGSKIEILCVFYALQKWFMIISMQLKTKENK
;
A
#
# COMPACT_ATOMS: atom_id res chain seq x y z
N MET A 1 -11.80 -12.96 29.05
CA MET A 1 -10.37 -13.32 29.06
C MET A 1 -10.00 -14.00 27.75
N SER A 2 -8.88 -13.56 27.15
CA SER A 2 -8.06 -14.16 26.06
C SER A 2 -8.68 -14.62 24.71
N SER A 3 -9.25 -13.71 23.91
CA SER A 3 -9.44 -13.93 22.45
C SER A 3 -8.65 -12.96 21.54
N SER A 4 -7.92 -11.98 22.11
CA SER A 4 -7.24 -10.92 21.34
C SER A 4 -5.89 -11.29 20.73
N SER A 5 -5.32 -12.45 21.10
CA SER A 5 -3.99 -12.91 20.68
C SER A 5 -4.02 -13.64 19.33
N LEU A 6 -4.98 -14.55 19.14
CA LEU A 6 -5.12 -15.33 17.91
C LEU A 6 -5.58 -14.44 16.74
N TYR A 7 -6.55 -13.55 17.00
CA TYR A 7 -7.07 -12.59 16.02
C TYR A 7 -5.98 -11.65 15.50
N ARG A 8 -5.08 -11.11 16.36
CA ARG A 8 -3.95 -10.28 15.90
C ARG A 8 -2.94 -11.05 15.05
N ARG A 9 -2.72 -12.33 15.36
CA ARG A 9 -1.79 -13.19 14.60
C ARG A 9 -2.34 -13.57 13.23
N LEU A 10 -3.64 -13.78 13.11
CA LEU A 10 -4.31 -14.07 11.84
C LEU A 10 -4.52 -12.79 11.00
N TYR A 11 -4.94 -11.69 11.62
CA TYR A 11 -5.13 -10.40 10.96
C TYR A 11 -3.84 -9.91 10.27
N GLY A 12 -2.67 -10.06 10.91
CA GLY A 12 -1.39 -9.68 10.31
C GLY A 12 -0.91 -10.56 9.14
N ILE A 13 -1.48 -11.76 8.96
CA ILE A 13 -1.19 -12.65 7.82
C ILE A 13 -2.08 -12.32 6.61
N PHE A 14 -3.31 -11.85 6.86
CA PHE A 14 -4.31 -11.56 5.82
C PHE A 14 -4.47 -10.08 5.48
N THR A 15 -3.96 -9.17 6.33
CA THR A 15 -4.00 -7.72 6.10
C THR A 15 -2.61 -7.14 6.36
N GLU A 16 -1.85 -6.95 5.30
CA GLU A 16 -0.64 -6.15 5.41
C GLU A 16 -0.97 -4.68 5.40
N ASN A 17 -0.80 -4.07 6.57
CA ASN A 17 -0.14 -2.78 6.72
C ASN A 17 0.06 -2.49 8.20
N GLN A 18 1.31 -2.56 8.69
CA GLN A 18 1.83 -1.56 9.63
C GLN A 18 3.35 -1.66 9.82
N LYS A 19 4.01 -0.51 9.63
CA LYS A 19 5.41 -0.24 9.91
C LYS A 19 5.66 -0.28 11.41
N VAL A 20 6.64 -1.06 11.85
CA VAL A 20 7.15 -1.02 13.23
C VAL A 20 8.38 -0.12 13.28
N THR A 21 8.31 0.93 14.09
CA THR A 21 9.41 1.85 14.39
C THR A 21 10.33 1.21 15.43
N ILE A 22 11.57 0.88 15.04
CA ILE A 22 12.60 0.40 15.97
C ILE A 22 13.40 1.60 16.49
N LYS A 23 13.36 1.84 17.81
CA LYS A 23 14.30 2.72 18.52
C LYS A 23 15.68 2.04 18.57
N LEU A 24 16.70 2.63 17.97
CA LEU A 24 18.10 2.21 18.14
C LEU A 24 18.80 3.20 19.07
N LYS A 25 19.33 2.66 20.18
CA LYS A 25 20.25 3.32 21.08
C LYS A 25 21.58 3.58 20.37
N THR A 26 22.14 4.74 20.66
CA THR A 26 23.41 5.26 20.17
C THR A 26 24.58 4.55 20.81
N ASP A 27 25.52 4.06 20.00
CA ASP A 27 26.93 4.01 20.36
C ASP A 27 27.80 4.23 19.11
N LYS A 28 28.71 5.20 19.20
CA LYS A 28 29.68 5.55 18.15
C LYS A 28 30.87 4.58 18.19
N PRO A 29 31.47 4.28 17.03
CA PRO A 29 32.92 4.30 16.94
C PRO A 29 33.42 5.28 15.87
N LYS A 30 34.50 5.99 16.21
CA LYS A 30 35.38 6.71 15.30
C LYS A 30 36.11 5.68 14.41
N THR A 31 36.25 5.94 13.10
CA THR A 31 37.55 6.24 12.44
C THR A 31 37.47 6.33 10.91
N THR A 32 38.20 7.33 10.40
CA THR A 32 38.98 7.40 9.14
C THR A 32 38.33 7.23 7.77
N PHE A 33 38.37 8.34 7.04
CA PHE A 33 38.18 8.47 5.60
C PHE A 33 39.15 7.58 4.80
N LEU A 34 38.59 6.80 3.87
CA LEU A 34 39.28 6.33 2.68
C LEU A 34 38.42 6.65 1.46
N LYS A 35 38.88 7.60 0.65
CA LYS A 35 38.37 7.87 -0.69
C LYS A 35 38.55 6.59 -1.52
N SER A 36 37.46 6.06 -2.04
CA SER A 36 37.47 5.01 -3.06
C SER A 36 36.35 5.31 -4.05
N THR A 37 36.68 6.14 -5.04
CA THR A 37 35.99 6.21 -6.32
C THR A 37 36.11 4.83 -6.99
N LYS A 38 35.06 4.02 -6.90
CA LYS A 38 34.86 2.87 -7.79
C LYS A 38 33.45 2.96 -8.36
N LEU A 39 33.39 3.43 -9.61
CA LEU A 39 32.28 3.16 -10.52
C LEU A 39 32.06 1.64 -10.47
N THR A 40 30.93 1.23 -9.88
CA THR A 40 30.51 -0.16 -9.90
C THR A 40 30.06 -0.48 -11.33
N PRO A 41 30.57 -1.54 -11.97
CA PRO A 41 30.07 -1.94 -13.27
C PRO A 41 28.60 -2.31 -13.11
N LYS A 42 27.74 -1.80 -14.02
CA LYS A 42 26.32 -2.18 -14.10
C LYS A 42 26.26 -3.70 -14.22
N LEU A 43 25.77 -4.37 -13.17
CA LEU A 43 25.61 -5.82 -13.15
C LEU A 43 24.65 -6.22 -14.28
N THR A 44 24.87 -7.38 -14.89
CA THR A 44 23.85 -7.94 -15.79
C THR A 44 22.63 -8.35 -14.95
N GLU A 45 21.43 -8.28 -15.53
CA GLU A 45 20.16 -8.63 -14.85
C GLU A 45 20.23 -10.00 -14.15
N LYS A 46 20.88 -10.98 -14.81
CA LYS A 46 21.14 -12.32 -14.25
C LYS A 46 22.05 -12.28 -13.00
N GLN A 47 23.09 -11.45 -13.02
CA GLN A 47 23.98 -11.26 -11.86
C GLN A 47 23.28 -10.55 -10.70
N GLU A 48 22.39 -9.60 -11.00
CA GLU A 48 21.58 -8.91 -9.99
C GLU A 48 20.62 -9.87 -9.28
N LEU A 49 19.89 -10.70 -10.03
CA LEU A 49 19.01 -11.74 -9.49
C LEU A 49 19.79 -12.73 -8.61
N GLN A 50 20.94 -13.22 -9.10
CA GLN A 50 21.77 -14.15 -8.31
C GLN A 50 22.29 -13.50 -7.00
N THR A 51 22.61 -12.21 -7.05
CA THR A 51 23.03 -11.44 -5.86
C THR A 51 21.89 -11.35 -4.85
N ILE A 52 20.65 -11.14 -5.30
CA ILE A 52 19.47 -11.11 -4.42
C ILE A 52 19.26 -12.49 -3.77
N ILE A 53 19.29 -13.57 -4.55
CA ILE A 53 19.13 -14.95 -4.06
C ILE A 53 20.19 -15.27 -3.01
N ASN A 54 21.47 -15.04 -3.30
CA ASN A 54 22.57 -15.36 -2.41
C ASN A 54 22.48 -14.57 -1.09
N ASN A 55 22.16 -13.27 -1.18
CA ASN A 55 21.98 -12.43 0.01
C ASN A 55 20.79 -12.87 0.86
N PHE A 56 19.70 -13.29 0.23
CA PHE A 56 18.52 -13.82 0.92
C PHE A 56 18.84 -15.13 1.64
N LYS A 57 19.50 -16.08 0.97
CA LYS A 57 19.92 -17.36 1.56
C LYS A 57 20.84 -17.15 2.77
N LYS A 58 21.86 -16.31 2.61
CA LYS A 58 22.77 -15.93 3.72
C LYS A 58 22.01 -15.27 4.88
N SER A 59 21.08 -14.37 4.59
CA SER A 59 20.28 -13.72 5.64
C SER A 59 19.34 -14.71 6.34
N SER A 60 18.85 -15.73 5.61
CA SER A 60 17.96 -16.77 6.12
C SER A 60 18.62 -17.70 7.13
N GLU A 61 19.95 -17.72 7.24
CA GLU A 61 20.66 -18.44 8.31
C GLU A 61 20.23 -17.94 9.71
N SER A 62 19.89 -16.65 9.82
CA SER A 62 19.41 -16.04 11.07
C SER A 62 17.94 -16.40 11.35
N PRO A 63 17.63 -17.01 12.51
CA PRO A 63 16.24 -17.25 12.92
C PRO A 63 15.40 -15.96 13.02
N GLN A 64 16.04 -14.83 13.37
CA GLN A 64 15.35 -13.54 13.41
C GLN A 64 14.90 -13.11 12.03
N PHE A 65 15.70 -13.36 10.99
CA PHE A 65 15.32 -13.04 9.62
C PHE A 65 14.09 -13.86 9.19
N ARG A 66 14.10 -15.18 9.46
CA ARG A 66 13.03 -16.10 9.07
C ARG A 66 11.68 -15.82 9.74
N ARG A 67 11.69 -15.20 10.92
CA ARG A 67 10.45 -14.84 11.64
C ARG A 67 9.65 -13.72 10.97
N HIS A 68 10.30 -12.84 10.21
CA HIS A 68 9.66 -11.62 9.67
C HIS A 68 9.21 -11.80 8.21
N ASN A 69 7.88 -11.84 7.99
CA ASN A 69 7.28 -11.98 6.65
C ASN A 69 7.75 -10.90 5.66
N SER A 70 7.92 -9.66 6.12
CA SER A 70 8.35 -8.52 5.30
C SER A 70 9.67 -8.76 4.57
N ASN A 71 10.55 -9.59 5.13
CA ASN A 71 11.82 -9.94 4.50
C ASN A 71 11.61 -10.77 3.23
N TYR A 72 10.75 -11.79 3.32
CA TYR A 72 10.37 -12.66 2.20
C TYR A 72 9.72 -11.86 1.09
N GLN A 73 8.74 -11.01 1.43
CA GLN A 73 8.04 -10.21 0.44
C GLN A 73 8.91 -9.14 -0.22
N THR A 74 9.86 -8.58 0.53
CA THR A 74 10.84 -7.66 -0.06
C THR A 74 11.74 -8.41 -1.03
N ALA A 75 12.12 -9.65 -0.73
CA ALA A 75 12.87 -10.49 -1.66
C ALA A 75 12.05 -10.83 -2.91
N ILE A 76 10.82 -11.33 -2.76
CA ILE A 76 9.94 -11.68 -3.88
C ILE A 76 9.65 -10.46 -4.78
N ARG A 77 9.37 -9.28 -4.20
CA ARG A 77 9.20 -8.05 -4.97
C ARG A 77 10.44 -7.66 -5.77
N ARG A 78 11.65 -7.91 -5.21
CA ARG A 78 12.91 -7.63 -5.90
C ARG A 78 13.27 -8.66 -6.97
N LEU A 79 12.69 -9.86 -6.90
CA LEU A 79 12.84 -10.92 -7.89
C LEU A 79 11.83 -10.78 -9.04
N ASP A 80 10.95 -9.78 -9.00
CA ASP A 80 10.02 -9.39 -10.08
C ASP A 80 9.26 -10.56 -10.71
N ASN A 81 8.65 -11.40 -9.87
CA ASN A 81 7.91 -12.61 -10.29
C ASN A 81 8.72 -13.65 -11.07
N ASN A 82 10.06 -13.63 -11.00
CA ASN A 82 10.90 -14.69 -11.55
C ASN A 82 10.66 -16.01 -10.79
N SER A 83 9.85 -16.89 -11.38
CA SER A 83 9.36 -18.10 -10.70
C SER A 83 10.48 -19.03 -10.26
N SER A 84 11.54 -19.22 -11.06
CA SER A 84 12.65 -20.10 -10.70
C SER A 84 13.49 -19.56 -9.56
N ALA A 85 13.74 -18.25 -9.53
CA ALA A 85 14.42 -17.59 -8.43
C ALA A 85 13.59 -17.62 -7.13
N ILE A 86 12.27 -17.44 -7.24
CA ILE A 86 11.34 -17.49 -6.11
C ILE A 86 11.25 -18.92 -5.55
N GLU A 87 11.11 -19.92 -6.42
CA GLU A 87 11.18 -21.34 -6.03
C GLU A 87 12.48 -21.63 -5.29
N ASP A 88 13.63 -21.21 -5.83
CA ASP A 88 14.94 -21.46 -5.22
C ASP A 88 15.03 -20.90 -3.78
N ILE A 89 14.57 -19.67 -3.55
CA ILE A 89 14.63 -19.08 -2.21
C ILE A 89 13.63 -19.70 -1.22
N LEU A 90 12.46 -20.14 -1.68
CA LEU A 90 11.40 -20.70 -0.84
C LEU A 90 11.66 -22.19 -0.55
N GLU A 91 12.12 -22.97 -1.52
CA GLU A 91 12.59 -24.34 -1.31
C GLU A 91 13.78 -24.39 -0.36
N HIS A 92 14.70 -23.43 -0.45
CA HIS A 92 15.82 -23.30 0.50
C HIS A 92 15.34 -23.13 1.95
N GLN A 93 14.11 -22.69 2.20
CA GLN A 93 13.59 -22.57 3.57
C GLN A 93 13.27 -23.92 4.21
N LYS A 94 13.07 -24.98 3.43
CA LYS A 94 12.70 -26.31 3.93
C LYS A 94 13.80 -26.97 4.78
N GLN A 95 15.05 -26.52 4.65
CA GLN A 95 16.16 -27.04 5.46
C GLN A 95 16.11 -26.59 6.93
N TYR A 96 15.33 -25.56 7.26
CA TYR A 96 15.30 -24.97 8.60
C TYR A 96 14.24 -25.64 9.49
N PRO A 97 14.47 -25.72 10.81
CA PRO A 97 13.59 -26.44 11.72
C PRO A 97 12.16 -25.88 11.76
N GLU A 98 11.95 -24.62 11.39
CA GLU A 98 10.61 -24.02 11.31
C GLU A 98 9.71 -24.68 10.24
N ILE A 99 10.23 -25.52 9.34
CA ILE A 99 9.43 -26.21 8.33
C ILE A 99 8.37 -27.17 8.91
N ASN A 100 8.54 -27.61 10.16
CA ASN A 100 7.52 -28.40 10.87
C ASN A 100 6.40 -27.53 11.47
N ASN A 101 6.52 -26.20 11.45
CA ASN A 101 5.57 -25.27 12.01
C ASN A 101 4.52 -24.87 10.96
N GLU A 102 3.25 -25.15 11.25
CA GLU A 102 2.14 -24.88 10.33
C GLU A 102 2.07 -23.42 9.88
N LEU A 103 2.30 -22.45 10.78
CA LEU A 103 2.25 -21.03 10.44
C LEU A 103 3.39 -20.63 9.50
N PHE A 104 4.55 -21.29 9.62
CA PHE A 104 5.67 -21.07 8.71
C PHE A 104 5.38 -21.65 7.33
N VAL A 105 4.89 -22.89 7.24
CA VAL A 105 4.52 -23.50 5.95
C VAL A 105 3.37 -22.75 5.28
N SER A 106 2.33 -22.39 6.04
CA SER A 106 1.20 -21.57 5.55
C SER A 106 1.67 -20.23 5.00
N ARG A 107 2.68 -19.61 5.61
CA ARG A 107 3.30 -18.40 5.07
C ARG A 107 3.97 -18.67 3.72
N LEU A 108 4.75 -19.76 3.59
CA LEU A 108 5.38 -20.10 2.31
C LEU A 108 4.34 -20.38 1.21
N ILE A 109 3.24 -21.08 1.53
CA ILE A 109 2.09 -21.28 0.62
C ILE A 109 1.53 -19.93 0.16
N LEU A 110 1.31 -19.00 1.08
CA LEU A 110 0.83 -17.65 0.78
C LEU A 110 1.81 -16.82 -0.08
N LEU A 111 3.12 -17.03 0.08
CA LEU A 111 4.17 -16.37 -0.70
C LEU A 111 4.23 -16.93 -2.14
N TYR A 112 4.08 -18.25 -2.30
CA TYR A 112 3.90 -18.86 -3.63
C TYR A 112 2.66 -18.30 -4.34
N GLY A 113 1.54 -18.17 -3.63
CA GLY A 113 0.33 -17.53 -4.17
C GLY A 113 0.56 -16.06 -4.58
N GLN A 114 1.28 -15.28 -3.78
CA GLN A 114 1.65 -13.90 -4.12
C GLN A 114 2.49 -13.83 -5.40
N ALA A 115 3.36 -14.82 -5.63
CA ALA A 115 4.18 -14.95 -6.83
C ALA A 115 3.45 -15.58 -8.03
N LYS A 116 2.12 -15.79 -7.94
CA LYS A 116 1.30 -16.46 -8.96
C LYS A 116 1.68 -17.93 -9.22
N MET A 117 2.34 -18.57 -8.26
CA MET A 117 2.84 -19.96 -8.36
C MET A 117 1.92 -20.92 -7.59
N TYR A 118 0.67 -21.06 -8.04
CA TYR A 118 -0.33 -21.90 -7.37
C TYR A 118 0.09 -23.38 -7.29
N GLU A 119 0.67 -23.94 -8.36
CA GLU A 119 1.10 -25.35 -8.37
C GLU A 119 2.14 -25.64 -7.28
N HIS A 120 3.08 -24.72 -7.06
CA HIS A 120 4.07 -24.84 -5.98
C HIS A 120 3.43 -24.67 -4.59
N ALA A 121 2.43 -23.79 -4.46
CA ALA A 121 1.65 -23.64 -3.24
C ALA A 121 0.90 -24.94 -2.90
N ARG A 122 0.26 -25.56 -3.91
CA ARG A 122 -0.45 -26.85 -3.77
C ARG A 122 0.51 -27.98 -3.43
N LYS A 123 1.63 -28.09 -4.16
CA LYS A 123 2.68 -29.08 -3.89
C LYS A 123 3.18 -28.98 -2.44
N LEU A 124 3.46 -27.76 -1.95
CA LEU A 124 3.92 -27.57 -0.58
C LEU A 124 2.85 -27.98 0.44
N PHE A 125 1.58 -27.66 0.19
CA PHE A 125 0.47 -28.11 1.03
C PHE A 125 0.38 -29.64 1.09
N ASP A 126 0.50 -30.32 -0.05
CA ASP A 126 0.46 -31.78 -0.12
C ASP A 126 1.68 -32.46 0.53
N GLU A 127 2.84 -31.80 0.54
CA GLU A 127 4.06 -32.26 1.22
C GLU A 127 4.02 -32.10 2.76
N MET A 128 3.09 -31.31 3.32
CA MET A 128 3.05 -31.01 4.76
C MET A 128 3.15 -32.24 5.68
N PRO A 129 2.41 -33.35 5.44
CA PRO A 129 2.53 -34.55 6.27
C PRO A 129 3.94 -35.14 6.27
N ASN A 130 4.64 -35.12 5.13
CA ASN A 130 6.03 -35.59 5.01
C ASN A 130 7.01 -34.67 5.75
N LEU A 131 6.66 -33.38 5.88
CA LEU A 131 7.39 -32.39 6.67
C LEU A 131 7.05 -32.46 8.17
N LYS A 132 6.31 -33.49 8.61
CA LYS A 132 5.81 -33.65 9.99
C LYS A 132 4.93 -32.48 10.43
N CYS A 133 4.22 -31.87 9.48
CA CYS A 133 3.32 -30.75 9.70
C CYS A 133 1.89 -31.17 9.37
N GLN A 134 0.94 -30.91 10.26
CA GLN A 134 -0.45 -31.27 10.04
C GLN A 134 -1.12 -30.28 9.08
N ARG A 135 -2.03 -30.78 8.24
CA ARG A 135 -2.90 -29.95 7.42
C ARG A 135 -4.16 -29.65 8.22
N THR A 136 -4.24 -28.47 8.83
CA THR A 136 -5.45 -28.02 9.52
C THR A 136 -6.22 -27.01 8.65
N VAL A 137 -7.34 -26.50 9.19
CA VAL A 137 -8.09 -25.39 8.59
C VAL A 137 -7.21 -24.16 8.31
N TYR A 138 -6.12 -23.94 9.06
CA TYR A 138 -5.18 -22.85 8.78
C TYR A 138 -4.42 -23.03 7.48
N ALA A 139 -3.82 -24.21 7.27
CA ALA A 139 -3.12 -24.53 6.03
C ALA A 139 -4.08 -24.55 4.83
N PHE A 140 -5.30 -25.05 5.03
CA PHE A 140 -6.35 -25.03 4.01
C PHE A 140 -6.73 -23.60 3.61
N ASN A 141 -7.00 -22.72 4.59
CA ASN A 141 -7.29 -21.31 4.33
C ASN A 141 -6.11 -20.59 3.66
N ALA A 142 -4.87 -20.95 4.00
CA ALA A 142 -3.68 -20.43 3.33
C ALA A 142 -3.60 -20.86 1.86
N LEU A 143 -3.95 -22.11 1.54
CA LEU A 143 -4.02 -22.61 0.17
C LEU A 143 -5.12 -21.91 -0.64
N LEU A 144 -6.32 -21.75 -0.07
CA LEU A 144 -7.42 -21.01 -0.71
C LEU A 144 -7.00 -19.56 -1.02
N GLU A 145 -6.42 -18.85 -0.05
CA GLU A 145 -5.95 -17.48 -0.26
C GLU A 145 -4.78 -17.41 -1.26
N ALA A 146 -3.90 -18.41 -1.30
CA ALA A 146 -2.85 -18.51 -2.30
C ALA A 146 -3.44 -18.66 -3.72
N CYS A 147 -4.50 -19.45 -3.86
CA CYS A 147 -5.27 -19.62 -5.10
C CYS A 147 -5.92 -18.30 -5.54
N VAL A 148 -6.55 -17.55 -4.61
CA VAL A 148 -7.09 -16.20 -4.86
C VAL A 148 -6.01 -15.24 -5.31
N ARG A 149 -4.83 -15.24 -4.67
CA ARG A 149 -3.69 -14.38 -5.06
C ARG A 149 -3.12 -14.75 -6.41
N ALA A 150 -3.17 -16.03 -6.79
CA ALA A 150 -2.81 -16.51 -8.10
C ALA A 150 -3.89 -16.26 -9.18
N GLU A 151 -5.02 -15.63 -8.82
CA GLU A 151 -6.17 -15.36 -9.72
C GLU A 151 -6.81 -16.64 -10.29
N LYS A 152 -6.68 -17.75 -9.57
CA LYS A 152 -7.27 -19.05 -9.91
C LYS A 152 -8.64 -19.21 -9.24
N TYR A 153 -9.59 -18.35 -9.58
CA TYR A 153 -10.85 -18.26 -8.84
C TYR A 153 -11.74 -19.50 -8.98
N ASP A 154 -11.76 -20.16 -10.14
CA ASP A 154 -12.52 -21.40 -10.34
C ASP A 154 -12.00 -22.53 -9.44
N THR A 155 -10.69 -22.67 -9.35
CA THR A 155 -10.02 -23.63 -8.48
C THR A 155 -10.34 -23.38 -7.00
N VAL A 156 -10.56 -22.14 -6.55
CA VAL A 156 -10.98 -21.88 -5.16
C VAL A 156 -12.28 -22.61 -4.83
N ARG A 157 -13.24 -22.65 -5.76
CA ARG A 157 -14.53 -23.33 -5.56
C ARG A 157 -14.36 -24.84 -5.47
N GLU A 158 -13.59 -25.42 -6.39
CA GLU A 158 -13.26 -26.87 -6.41
C GLU A 158 -12.59 -27.28 -5.10
N LEU A 159 -11.52 -26.58 -4.70
CA LEU A 159 -10.81 -26.83 -3.44
C LEU A 159 -11.73 -26.66 -2.23
N PHE A 160 -12.60 -25.65 -2.25
CA PHE A 160 -13.52 -25.41 -1.15
C PHE A 160 -14.50 -26.56 -0.97
N GLN A 161 -14.93 -27.24 -2.05
CA GLN A 161 -15.88 -28.34 -2.00
C GLN A 161 -15.21 -29.69 -1.67
N GLU A 162 -14.10 -30.02 -2.31
CA GLU A 162 -13.56 -31.39 -2.29
C GLU A 162 -12.59 -31.66 -1.12
N LEU A 163 -11.62 -30.77 -0.90
CA LEU A 163 -10.53 -30.98 0.08
C LEU A 163 -11.00 -31.18 1.52
N PRO A 164 -11.99 -30.42 2.03
CA PRO A 164 -12.42 -30.58 3.42
C PRO A 164 -13.00 -31.96 3.72
N GLU A 165 -13.67 -32.59 2.75
CA GLU A 165 -14.19 -33.96 2.90
C GLU A 165 -13.05 -34.99 2.84
N GLU A 166 -12.14 -34.86 1.88
CA GLU A 166 -10.97 -35.73 1.75
C GLU A 166 -10.09 -35.73 3.00
N LEU A 167 -9.87 -34.56 3.58
CA LEU A 167 -8.95 -34.34 4.69
C LEU A 167 -9.62 -34.26 6.07
N SER A 168 -10.96 -34.40 6.13
CA SER A 168 -11.74 -34.22 7.36
C SER A 168 -11.47 -32.86 8.04
N ILE A 169 -11.42 -31.79 7.26
CA ILE A 169 -11.23 -30.42 7.74
C ILE A 169 -12.59 -29.74 7.86
N GLU A 170 -12.89 -29.14 9.00
CA GLU A 170 -14.07 -28.30 9.15
C GLU A 170 -13.80 -26.89 8.62
N ARG A 171 -14.65 -26.44 7.69
CA ARG A 171 -14.59 -25.08 7.13
C ARG A 171 -14.99 -24.08 8.20
N ASP A 172 -14.26 -22.97 8.29
CA ASP A 172 -14.54 -21.90 9.24
C ASP A 172 -14.95 -20.60 8.54
N VAL A 173 -15.23 -19.56 9.32
CA VAL A 173 -15.58 -18.23 8.79
C VAL A 173 -14.53 -17.68 7.82
N VAL A 174 -13.25 -18.03 8.01
CA VAL A 174 -12.16 -17.60 7.12
C VAL A 174 -12.22 -18.36 5.79
N SER A 175 -12.54 -19.65 5.80
CA SER A 175 -12.76 -20.44 4.58
C SER A 175 -13.85 -19.81 3.72
N TYR A 176 -15.02 -19.54 4.31
CA TYR A 176 -16.16 -18.92 3.61
C TYR A 176 -15.84 -17.51 3.13
N ASN A 177 -15.23 -16.67 3.97
CA ASN A 177 -14.83 -15.32 3.56
C ASN A 177 -13.82 -15.34 2.40
N THR A 178 -12.96 -16.36 2.32
CA THR A 178 -12.01 -16.52 1.22
C THR A 178 -12.72 -16.92 -0.08
N LEU A 179 -13.71 -17.82 -0.02
CA LEU A 179 -14.55 -18.16 -1.17
C LEU A 179 -15.36 -16.95 -1.65
N ILE A 180 -16.02 -16.22 -0.74
CA ILE A 180 -16.77 -14.98 -1.04
C ILE A 180 -15.84 -13.97 -1.74
N LYS A 181 -14.64 -13.76 -1.20
CA LYS A 181 -13.63 -12.88 -1.82
C LYS A 181 -13.26 -13.33 -3.24
N ALA A 182 -13.08 -14.63 -3.46
CA ALA A 182 -12.78 -15.18 -4.79
C ALA A 182 -13.92 -14.91 -5.79
N LEU A 183 -15.16 -15.18 -5.38
CA LEU A 183 -16.35 -14.95 -6.20
C LEU A 183 -16.53 -13.46 -6.54
N CYS A 184 -16.34 -12.58 -5.56
CA CYS A 184 -16.33 -11.13 -5.78
C CYS A 184 -15.28 -10.71 -6.81
N LYS A 185 -14.07 -11.26 -6.73
CA LYS A 185 -12.99 -10.95 -7.69
C LYS A 185 -13.23 -11.53 -9.08
N ALA A 186 -13.96 -12.64 -9.18
CA ALA A 186 -14.46 -13.19 -10.43
C ALA A 186 -15.71 -12.44 -10.98
N GLY A 187 -16.18 -11.38 -10.30
CA GLY A 187 -17.37 -10.62 -10.68
C GLY A 187 -18.71 -11.32 -10.40
N SER A 188 -18.68 -12.50 -9.76
CA SER A 188 -19.85 -13.32 -9.45
C SER A 188 -20.49 -12.92 -8.12
N LEU A 189 -20.96 -11.67 -8.02
CA LEU A 189 -21.51 -11.10 -6.77
C LEU A 189 -22.72 -11.86 -6.24
N ASP A 190 -23.61 -12.31 -7.11
CA ASP A 190 -24.82 -13.04 -6.68
C ASP A 190 -24.44 -14.37 -6.03
N SER A 191 -23.48 -15.10 -6.61
CA SER A 191 -22.93 -16.31 -5.99
C SER A 191 -22.24 -16.01 -4.67
N ALA A 192 -21.55 -14.86 -4.55
CA ALA A 192 -20.90 -14.46 -3.30
C ALA A 192 -21.92 -14.22 -2.18
N VAL A 193 -23.09 -13.64 -2.50
CA VAL A 193 -24.20 -13.49 -1.56
C VAL A 193 -24.82 -14.85 -1.21
N SER A 194 -25.02 -15.75 -2.18
CA SER A 194 -25.51 -17.10 -1.90
C SER A 194 -24.60 -17.87 -0.95
N VAL A 195 -23.27 -17.71 -1.06
CA VAL A 195 -22.31 -18.32 -0.12
C VAL A 195 -22.40 -17.71 1.29
N MET A 196 -22.73 -16.41 1.41
CA MET A 196 -23.02 -15.79 2.71
C MET A 196 -24.30 -16.35 3.35
N GLU A 197 -25.31 -16.71 2.55
CA GLU A 197 -26.52 -17.37 3.06
C GLU A 197 -26.24 -18.84 3.41
N GLU A 198 -25.43 -19.52 2.60
CA GLU A 198 -24.98 -20.89 2.85
C GLU A 198 -24.25 -21.00 4.19
N MET A 199 -23.30 -20.10 4.49
CA MET A 199 -22.59 -20.14 5.77
C MET A 199 -23.55 -20.02 6.96
N GLU A 200 -24.60 -19.20 6.86
CA GLU A 200 -25.62 -19.08 7.90
C GLU A 200 -26.40 -20.38 8.08
N ASN A 201 -26.77 -21.05 6.98
CA ASN A 201 -27.47 -22.33 7.01
C ASN A 201 -26.61 -23.45 7.62
N GLN A 202 -25.28 -23.35 7.49
CA GLN A 202 -24.32 -24.25 8.12
C GLN A 202 -23.99 -23.85 9.58
N GLY A 203 -24.68 -22.86 10.14
CA GLY A 203 -24.48 -22.40 11.52
C GLY A 203 -23.25 -21.51 11.73
N ILE A 204 -22.57 -21.11 10.65
CA ILE A 204 -21.39 -20.24 10.68
C ILE A 204 -21.87 -18.80 10.45
N LYS A 205 -21.79 -17.97 11.49
CA LYS A 205 -22.29 -16.60 11.45
C LYS A 205 -21.38 -15.70 10.59
N PRO A 206 -21.93 -14.97 9.60
CA PRO A 206 -21.25 -13.88 8.92
C PRO A 206 -20.70 -12.87 9.91
N ASP A 207 -19.49 -12.40 9.66
CA ASP A 207 -18.85 -11.39 10.48
C ASP A 207 -18.64 -10.10 9.69
N LYS A 208 -18.02 -9.11 10.34
CA LYS A 208 -17.70 -7.85 9.66
C LYS A 208 -16.78 -8.04 8.45
N VAL A 209 -15.96 -9.08 8.39
CA VAL A 209 -15.08 -9.36 7.24
C VAL A 209 -15.93 -9.84 6.07
N THR A 210 -16.94 -10.67 6.32
CA THR A 210 -17.93 -11.10 5.30
C THR A 210 -18.60 -9.90 4.64
N PHE A 211 -19.21 -9.03 5.46
CA PHE A 211 -19.91 -7.83 4.97
C PHE A 211 -18.97 -6.84 4.29
N ASN A 212 -17.80 -6.57 4.86
CA ASN A 212 -16.82 -5.66 4.26
C ASN A 212 -16.30 -6.15 2.92
N THR A 213 -16.16 -7.47 2.73
CA THR A 213 -15.74 -8.07 1.45
C THR A 213 -16.78 -7.83 0.37
N LEU A 214 -18.06 -8.08 0.68
CA LEU A 214 -19.18 -7.85 -0.24
C LEU A 214 -19.41 -6.36 -0.52
N LEU A 215 -19.41 -5.50 0.51
CA LEU A 215 -19.56 -4.05 0.37
C LEU A 215 -18.49 -3.47 -0.55
N ASN A 216 -17.22 -3.86 -0.37
CA ASN A 216 -16.15 -3.39 -1.22
C ASN A 216 -16.34 -3.85 -2.67
N ALA A 217 -16.78 -5.09 -2.88
CA ALA A 217 -17.02 -5.63 -4.22
C ALA A 217 -18.21 -4.95 -4.93
N TYR A 218 -19.30 -4.66 -4.22
CA TYR A 218 -20.41 -3.88 -4.78
C TYR A 218 -19.98 -2.47 -5.21
N HIS A 219 -19.18 -1.77 -4.39
CA HIS A 219 -18.62 -0.48 -4.77
C HIS A 219 -17.66 -0.56 -5.97
N ASP A 220 -16.78 -1.57 -6.01
CA ASP A 220 -15.86 -1.80 -7.13
C ASP A 220 -16.65 -2.05 -8.44
N CYS A 221 -17.81 -2.70 -8.36
CA CYS A 221 -18.73 -2.92 -9.48
C CYS A 221 -19.74 -1.78 -9.73
N LYS A 222 -19.62 -0.64 -9.03
CA LYS A 222 -20.55 0.52 -9.11
C LYS A 222 -22.02 0.20 -8.80
N LYS A 223 -22.28 -0.89 -8.07
CA LYS A 223 -23.60 -1.32 -7.58
C LYS A 223 -23.90 -0.67 -6.23
N PHE A 224 -24.04 0.66 -6.24
CA PHE A 224 -24.09 1.46 -5.01
C PHE A 224 -25.39 1.27 -4.21
N SER A 225 -26.51 0.99 -4.87
CA SER A 225 -27.79 0.76 -4.17
C SER A 225 -27.72 -0.52 -3.34
N GLU A 226 -27.23 -1.59 -3.96
CA GLU A 226 -27.07 -2.90 -3.34
C GLU A 226 -26.06 -2.86 -2.19
N ALA A 227 -25.02 -2.03 -2.30
CA ALA A 227 -24.09 -1.80 -1.20
C ALA A 227 -24.77 -1.13 0.01
N GLU A 228 -25.65 -0.16 -0.21
CA GLU A 228 -26.40 0.49 0.87
C GLU A 228 -27.44 -0.45 1.49
N ASP A 229 -28.11 -1.28 0.69
CA ASP A 229 -29.01 -2.33 1.19
C ASP A 229 -28.24 -3.33 2.06
N LEU A 230 -27.06 -3.76 1.62
CA LEU A 230 -26.19 -4.65 2.38
C LEU A 230 -25.71 -4.01 3.69
N TRP A 231 -25.42 -2.70 3.70
CA TRP A 231 -25.09 -1.96 4.93
C TRP A 231 -26.25 -1.94 5.93
N VAL A 232 -27.50 -1.82 5.46
CA VAL A 232 -28.69 -1.93 6.31
C VAL A 232 -28.84 -3.36 6.86
N VAL A 233 -28.58 -4.40 6.05
CA VAL A 233 -28.60 -5.80 6.51
C VAL A 233 -27.55 -6.04 7.60
N MET A 234 -26.33 -5.52 7.43
CA MET A 234 -25.26 -5.61 8.43
C MET A 234 -25.71 -5.07 9.80
N GLN A 235 -26.37 -3.90 9.79
CA GLN A 235 -26.90 -3.28 11.00
C GLN A 235 -28.07 -4.07 11.61
N LYS A 236 -29.02 -4.55 10.80
CA LYS A 236 -30.15 -5.38 11.26
C LYS A 236 -29.69 -6.69 11.89
N LYS A 237 -28.58 -7.26 11.41
CA LYS A 237 -27.95 -8.45 12.01
C LYS A 237 -27.10 -8.13 13.25
N ASN A 238 -27.11 -6.88 13.74
CA ASN A 238 -26.34 -6.40 14.89
C ASN A 238 -24.83 -6.60 14.74
N ILE A 239 -24.31 -6.58 13.52
CA ILE A 239 -22.87 -6.65 13.26
C ILE A 239 -22.30 -5.25 13.40
N VAL A 240 -21.46 -5.05 14.41
CA VAL A 240 -20.87 -3.75 14.72
C VAL A 240 -19.85 -3.37 13.64
N ALA A 241 -20.18 -2.35 12.86
CA ALA A 241 -19.30 -1.75 11.87
C ALA A 241 -18.09 -1.07 12.54
N ASP A 242 -16.90 -1.39 12.06
CA ASP A 242 -15.64 -0.80 12.52
C ASP A 242 -15.15 0.30 11.57
N LEU A 243 -14.03 0.95 11.91
CA LEU A 243 -13.39 1.98 11.09
C LEU A 243 -13.18 1.53 9.63
N TRP A 244 -12.87 0.26 9.39
CA TRP A 244 -12.68 -0.26 8.04
C TRP A 244 -14.00 -0.29 7.26
N SER A 245 -15.06 -0.72 7.92
CA SER A 245 -16.43 -0.75 7.38
C SER A 245 -16.89 0.65 6.96
N TYR A 246 -16.69 1.66 7.82
CA TYR A 246 -17.00 3.05 7.48
C TYR A 246 -16.13 3.59 6.35
N ASN A 247 -14.83 3.26 6.32
CA ASN A 247 -13.96 3.68 5.22
C ASN A 247 -14.38 3.08 3.88
N ILE A 248 -14.86 1.82 3.85
CA ILE A 248 -15.41 1.21 2.62
C ILE A 248 -16.63 2.00 2.15
N ARG A 249 -17.58 2.27 3.04
CA ARG A 249 -18.79 3.03 2.71
C ARG A 249 -18.47 4.47 2.28
N LEU A 250 -17.55 5.14 2.97
CA LEU A 250 -17.09 6.48 2.62
C LEU A 250 -16.50 6.54 1.20
N ARG A 251 -15.62 5.59 0.85
CA ARG A 251 -15.08 5.48 -0.51
C ARG A 251 -16.18 5.23 -1.54
N GLY A 252 -17.16 4.37 -1.23
CA GLY A 252 -18.31 4.11 -2.08
C GLY A 252 -19.15 5.34 -2.37
N LEU A 253 -19.47 6.14 -1.33
CA LEU A 253 -20.21 7.39 -1.46
C LEU A 253 -19.46 8.42 -2.31
N VAL A 254 -18.14 8.57 -2.09
CA VAL A 254 -17.29 9.44 -2.90
C VAL A 254 -17.25 8.99 -4.36
N ALA A 255 -17.09 7.68 -4.62
CA ALA A 255 -17.09 7.12 -5.97
C ALA A 255 -18.46 7.27 -6.68
N ASN A 256 -19.55 7.35 -5.92
CA ASN A 256 -20.90 7.63 -6.43
C ASN A 256 -21.23 9.14 -6.48
N ASN A 257 -20.23 10.02 -6.28
CA ASN A 257 -20.40 11.47 -6.26
C ASN A 257 -21.46 11.98 -5.25
N GLN A 258 -21.65 11.27 -4.14
CA GLN A 258 -22.62 11.64 -3.09
C GLN A 258 -21.93 12.44 -1.98
N VAL A 259 -21.45 13.64 -2.31
CA VAL A 259 -20.65 14.52 -1.44
C VAL A 259 -21.31 14.76 -0.07
N ASN A 260 -22.58 15.17 -0.05
CA ASN A 260 -23.27 15.48 1.20
C ASN A 260 -23.38 14.25 2.12
N LYS A 261 -23.71 13.09 1.56
CA LYS A 261 -23.79 11.83 2.33
C LYS A 261 -22.41 11.40 2.85
N ALA A 262 -21.34 11.65 2.10
CA ALA A 262 -19.99 11.35 2.56
C ALA A 262 -19.59 12.23 3.76
N ILE A 263 -19.96 13.52 3.74
CA ILE A 263 -19.74 14.44 4.87
C ILE A 263 -20.57 14.01 6.08
N GLU A 264 -21.85 13.72 5.90
CA GLU A 264 -22.74 13.22 6.96
C GLU A 264 -22.20 11.92 7.59
N LEU A 265 -21.74 10.98 6.77
CA LEU A 265 -21.14 9.73 7.24
C LEU A 265 -19.85 9.99 8.03
N PHE A 266 -19.01 10.93 7.60
CA PHE A 266 -17.79 11.29 8.31
C PHE A 266 -18.10 11.88 9.70
N GLU A 267 -19.14 12.69 9.82
CA GLU A 267 -19.59 13.24 11.11
C GLU A 267 -20.23 12.16 12.00
N GLU A 268 -20.98 11.23 11.40
CA GLU A 268 -21.56 10.07 12.09
C GLU A 268 -20.47 9.22 12.77
N MET A 269 -19.31 9.05 12.13
CA MET A 269 -18.18 8.32 12.72
C MET A 269 -17.80 8.91 14.09
N GLY A 270 -17.74 10.25 14.21
CA GLY A 270 -17.45 10.92 15.47
C GLY A 270 -18.51 10.69 16.54
N LYS A 271 -19.79 10.70 16.16
CA LYS A 271 -20.92 10.44 17.07
C LYS A 271 -20.97 8.99 17.59
N LYS A 272 -20.34 8.06 16.88
CA LYS A 272 -20.25 6.64 17.22
C LYS A 272 -18.90 6.23 17.83
N ASP A 273 -18.09 7.21 18.26
CA ASP A 273 -16.75 7.00 18.81
C ASP A 273 -15.80 6.24 17.85
N ILE A 274 -16.06 6.31 16.54
CA ILE A 274 -15.21 5.74 15.49
C ILE A 274 -14.26 6.82 15.04
N ILE A 275 -13.02 6.69 15.46
CA ILE A 275 -11.97 7.68 15.20
C ILE A 275 -11.52 7.61 13.74
N PRO A 276 -11.76 8.64 12.90
CA PRO A 276 -11.29 8.66 11.51
C PRO A 276 -9.76 8.66 11.44
N ASN A 277 -9.19 7.92 10.49
CA ASN A 277 -7.74 7.82 10.30
C ASN A 277 -7.29 8.53 9.01
N ALA A 278 -6.00 8.43 8.67
CA ALA A 278 -5.47 9.02 7.44
C ALA A 278 -6.21 8.56 6.18
N LEU A 279 -6.66 7.30 6.11
CA LEU A 279 -7.47 6.81 4.98
C LEU A 279 -8.82 7.51 4.89
N SER A 280 -9.50 7.74 6.02
CA SER A 280 -10.78 8.47 6.06
C SER A 280 -10.61 9.89 5.54
N TYR A 281 -9.62 10.62 6.05
CA TYR A 281 -9.34 12.00 5.62
C TYR A 281 -8.87 12.07 4.15
N ASN A 282 -7.99 11.16 3.73
CA ASN A 282 -7.55 11.09 2.33
C ASN A 282 -8.71 10.84 1.37
N THR A 283 -9.72 10.08 1.79
CA THR A 283 -10.93 9.86 0.98
C THR A 283 -11.73 11.16 0.81
N MET A 284 -11.89 11.95 1.88
CA MET A 284 -12.56 13.26 1.81
C MET A 284 -11.74 14.28 1.01
N ILE A 285 -10.43 14.35 1.22
CA ILE A 285 -9.55 15.24 0.45
C ILE A 285 -9.62 14.86 -1.04
N LYS A 286 -9.56 13.56 -1.36
CA LYS A 286 -9.63 13.07 -2.74
C LYS A 286 -10.92 13.49 -3.44
N MET A 287 -12.06 13.44 -2.74
CA MET A 287 -13.34 13.91 -3.27
C MET A 287 -13.23 15.36 -3.80
N PHE A 288 -12.69 16.28 -3.01
CA PHE A 288 -12.53 17.68 -3.42
C PHE A 288 -11.41 17.90 -4.46
N VAL A 289 -10.38 17.06 -4.46
CA VAL A 289 -9.37 17.03 -5.52
C VAL A 289 -10.00 16.66 -6.87
N ASP A 290 -10.84 15.62 -6.88
CA ASP A 290 -11.55 15.15 -8.07
C ASP A 290 -12.57 16.22 -8.56
N ASP A 291 -13.22 16.94 -7.63
CA ASP A 291 -14.08 18.11 -7.91
C ASP A 291 -13.31 19.39 -8.28
N ARG A 292 -11.98 19.33 -8.36
CA ARG A 292 -11.09 20.46 -8.67
C ARG A 292 -11.23 21.66 -7.70
N ASN A 293 -11.68 21.42 -6.46
CA ASN A 293 -11.84 22.41 -5.40
C ASN A 293 -10.65 22.40 -4.42
N LEU A 294 -9.69 23.29 -4.64
CA LEU A 294 -8.46 23.38 -3.82
C LEU A 294 -8.73 23.84 -2.38
N GLU A 295 -9.68 24.75 -2.18
CA GLU A 295 -9.91 25.36 -0.87
C GLU A 295 -10.56 24.36 0.10
N GLU A 296 -11.53 23.56 -0.36
CA GLU A 296 -12.07 22.48 0.47
C GLU A 296 -11.05 21.35 0.69
N ALA A 297 -10.21 21.02 -0.30
CA ALA A 297 -9.13 20.06 -0.10
C ALA A 297 -8.13 20.51 0.99
N LYS A 298 -7.78 21.81 1.02
CA LYS A 298 -6.98 22.41 2.10
C LYS A 298 -7.69 22.35 3.44
N ARG A 299 -8.97 22.73 3.50
CA ARG A 299 -9.77 22.70 4.73
C ARG A 299 -9.82 21.31 5.34
N TRP A 300 -9.98 20.26 4.54
CA TRP A 300 -9.98 18.88 5.03
C TRP A 300 -8.59 18.41 5.47
N TYR A 301 -7.52 18.89 4.82
CA TYR A 301 -6.15 18.68 5.29
C TYR A 301 -5.87 19.38 6.63
N GLU A 302 -6.33 20.62 6.80
CA GLU A 302 -6.21 21.35 8.07
C GLU A 302 -7.00 20.65 9.19
N LYS A 303 -8.26 20.27 8.90
CA LYS A 303 -9.08 19.47 9.82
C LYS A 303 -8.39 18.16 10.22
N MET A 304 -7.69 17.49 9.28
CA MET A 304 -6.91 16.29 9.58
C MET A 304 -5.81 16.57 10.63
N VAL A 305 -5.07 17.67 10.45
CA VAL A 305 -3.99 18.08 11.36
C VAL A 305 -4.53 18.52 12.71
N GLU A 306 -5.61 19.30 12.75
CA GLU A 306 -6.28 19.74 13.98
C GLU A 306 -6.80 18.56 14.82
N ASN A 307 -7.26 17.50 14.16
CA ASN A 307 -7.71 16.26 14.82
C ASN A 307 -6.55 15.30 15.16
N GLU A 308 -5.31 15.80 15.17
CA GLU A 308 -4.09 15.07 15.49
C GLU A 308 -3.89 13.80 14.63
N ARG A 309 -4.36 13.83 13.37
CA ARG A 309 -4.11 12.77 12.41
C ARG A 309 -2.93 13.14 11.52
N TYR A 310 -1.95 12.23 11.47
CA TYR A 310 -0.71 12.48 10.74
C TYR A 310 -0.87 12.19 9.24
N PRO A 311 -0.64 13.18 8.36
CA PRO A 311 -0.60 12.97 6.91
C PRO A 311 0.44 11.90 6.54
N ASP A 312 0.06 11.01 5.64
CA ASP A 312 0.93 9.95 5.11
C ASP A 312 1.45 10.28 3.70
N ASN A 313 2.21 9.37 3.10
CA ASN A 313 2.76 9.55 1.75
C ASN A 313 1.65 9.77 0.72
N ALA A 314 0.51 9.09 0.85
CA ALA A 314 -0.62 9.26 -0.07
C ALA A 314 -1.25 10.67 0.08
N THR A 315 -1.38 11.16 1.31
CA THR A 315 -1.89 12.51 1.62
C THR A 315 -1.04 13.58 0.94
N PHE A 316 0.28 13.56 1.21
CA PHE A 316 1.21 14.54 0.66
C PHE A 316 1.31 14.43 -0.86
N GLY A 317 1.47 13.22 -1.40
CA GLY A 317 1.55 13.01 -2.84
C GLY A 317 0.35 13.59 -3.58
N MET A 318 -0.87 13.28 -3.11
CA MET A 318 -2.10 13.77 -3.71
C MET A 318 -2.21 15.30 -3.68
N LEU A 319 -2.00 15.92 -2.51
CA LEU A 319 -2.14 17.37 -2.35
C LEU A 319 -1.03 18.15 -3.07
N ILE A 320 0.22 17.66 -3.06
CA ILE A 320 1.32 18.31 -3.78
C ILE A 320 1.04 18.30 -5.27
N HIS A 321 0.68 17.16 -5.84
CA HIS A 321 0.33 17.07 -7.26
C HIS A 321 -0.85 17.99 -7.61
N PHE A 322 -1.87 18.05 -6.77
CA PHE A 322 -3.03 18.91 -7.01
C PHE A 322 -2.71 20.40 -6.86
N ALA A 323 -1.85 20.78 -5.90
CA ALA A 323 -1.38 22.14 -5.73
C ALA A 323 -0.58 22.62 -6.95
N CYS A 324 0.29 21.76 -7.49
CA CYS A 324 0.98 21.98 -8.76
C CYS A 324 0.00 22.18 -9.92
N ASP A 325 -1.00 21.30 -10.08
CA ASP A 325 -2.04 21.43 -11.13
C ASP A 325 -2.80 22.77 -11.06
N LYS A 326 -2.93 23.34 -9.85
CA LYS A 326 -3.61 24.62 -9.61
C LYS A 326 -2.66 25.82 -9.53
N VAL A 327 -1.38 25.61 -9.81
CA VAL A 327 -0.31 26.63 -9.73
C VAL A 327 -0.21 27.30 -8.35
N ASN A 328 -0.65 26.59 -7.29
CA ASN A 328 -0.48 27.04 -5.91
C ASN A 328 0.84 26.52 -5.34
N LEU A 329 1.94 27.06 -5.85
CA LEU A 329 3.29 26.59 -5.57
C LEU A 329 3.73 26.83 -4.12
N ASP A 330 3.17 27.85 -3.46
CA ASP A 330 3.45 28.13 -2.04
C ASP A 330 2.91 27.02 -1.15
N PHE A 331 1.69 26.56 -1.43
CA PHE A 331 1.11 25.41 -0.73
C PHE A 331 1.86 24.11 -1.04
N ALA A 332 2.27 23.89 -2.29
CA ALA A 332 3.09 22.74 -2.66
C ALA A 332 4.43 22.71 -1.89
N LEU A 333 5.10 23.86 -1.78
CA LEU A 333 6.35 24.01 -1.02
C LEU A 333 6.17 23.68 0.45
N ASP A 334 5.14 24.25 1.07
CA ASP A 334 4.81 24.03 2.49
C ASP A 334 4.55 22.56 2.78
N LEU A 335 3.79 21.87 1.91
CA LEU A 335 3.56 20.44 2.02
C LEU A 335 4.86 19.62 1.90
N CYS A 336 5.77 19.97 1.00
CA CYS A 336 7.07 19.31 0.89
C CYS A 336 7.91 19.48 2.17
N LYS A 337 7.97 20.71 2.72
CA LYS A 337 8.67 21.01 3.98
C LYS A 337 8.06 20.23 5.14
N LYS A 338 6.73 20.21 5.26
CA LYS A 338 6.00 19.44 6.29
C LYS A 338 6.27 17.94 6.15
N ALA A 339 6.23 17.39 4.95
CA ALA A 339 6.50 15.97 4.72
C ALA A 339 7.92 15.56 5.17
N MET A 340 8.93 16.39 4.85
CA MET A 340 10.32 16.16 5.28
C MET A 340 10.48 16.24 6.80
N ASN A 341 9.93 17.29 7.42
CA ASN A 341 9.97 17.48 8.87
C ASN A 341 9.28 16.33 9.63
N SER A 342 8.17 15.80 9.08
CA SER A 342 7.46 14.64 9.61
C SER A 342 8.12 13.30 9.24
N LYS A 343 9.26 13.30 8.53
CA LYS A 343 9.99 12.10 8.06
C LYS A 343 9.14 11.16 7.20
N VAL A 344 8.17 11.71 6.48
CA VAL A 344 7.35 10.98 5.51
C VAL A 344 8.07 11.01 4.17
N SER A 345 8.30 9.83 3.59
CA SER A 345 8.94 9.72 2.28
C SER A 345 7.92 10.08 1.21
N VAL A 346 8.14 11.20 0.54
CA VAL A 346 7.46 11.56 -0.71
C VAL A 346 8.30 11.01 -1.88
N HIS A 347 7.66 10.64 -3.00
CA HIS A 347 8.39 10.15 -4.16
C HIS A 347 9.28 11.24 -4.76
N ASN A 348 10.51 10.87 -5.16
CA ASN A 348 11.46 11.83 -5.76
C ASN A 348 10.88 12.53 -6.99
N ALA A 349 10.11 11.81 -7.82
CA ALA A 349 9.44 12.39 -8.99
C ALA A 349 8.44 13.49 -8.62
N THR A 350 7.69 13.33 -7.53
CA THR A 350 6.76 14.36 -7.03
C THR A 350 7.52 15.59 -6.55
N MET A 351 8.62 15.40 -5.80
CA MET A 351 9.46 16.51 -5.37
C MET A 351 10.10 17.24 -6.56
N GLN A 352 10.55 16.48 -7.57
CA GLN A 352 11.16 17.04 -8.78
C GLN A 352 10.19 17.94 -9.53
N ARG A 353 8.95 17.47 -9.68
CA ARG A 353 7.90 18.25 -10.31
C ARG A 353 7.70 19.61 -9.64
N VAL A 354 7.69 19.67 -8.30
CA VAL A 354 7.53 20.95 -7.58
C VAL A 354 8.69 21.92 -7.90
N VAL A 355 9.93 21.40 -7.94
CA VAL A 355 11.11 22.19 -8.29
C VAL A 355 11.04 22.70 -9.73
N ASP A 356 10.64 21.85 -10.67
CA ASP A 356 10.47 22.22 -12.07
C ASP A 356 9.38 23.28 -12.25
N ASP A 357 8.21 23.08 -11.64
CA ASP A 357 7.08 24.02 -11.69
C ASP A 357 7.46 25.38 -11.08
N MET A 358 8.24 25.40 -9.98
CA MET A 358 8.76 26.65 -9.38
C MET A 358 9.76 27.36 -10.28
N ALA A 359 10.66 26.62 -10.91
CA ALA A 359 11.63 27.20 -11.83
C ALA A 359 10.93 27.81 -13.05
N GLU A 360 9.90 27.15 -13.58
CA GLU A 360 9.07 27.67 -14.68
C GLU A 360 8.34 28.97 -14.30
N HIS A 361 7.87 29.07 -13.06
CA HIS A 361 7.17 30.26 -12.55
C HIS A 361 8.10 31.30 -11.90
N SER A 362 9.41 31.25 -12.19
CA SER A 362 10.43 32.19 -11.69
C SER A 362 10.57 32.27 -10.16
N LYS A 363 10.15 31.24 -9.42
CA LYS A 363 10.35 31.08 -7.96
C LYS A 363 11.64 30.32 -7.65
N LEU A 364 12.77 30.84 -8.13
CA LEU A 364 14.06 30.14 -8.11
C LEU A 364 14.63 29.96 -6.69
N GLU A 365 14.39 30.92 -5.81
CA GLU A 365 14.84 30.91 -4.42
C GLU A 365 14.13 29.82 -3.62
N ASP A 366 12.82 29.67 -3.80
CA ASP A 366 12.01 28.61 -3.20
C ASP A 366 12.42 27.23 -3.72
N ALA A 367 12.69 27.13 -5.02
CA ALA A 367 13.19 25.90 -5.65
C ALA A 367 14.55 25.48 -5.08
N LYS A 368 15.49 26.42 -4.93
CA LYS A 368 16.80 26.17 -4.31
C LYS A 368 16.67 25.75 -2.85
N GLU A 369 15.82 26.42 -2.08
CA GLU A 369 15.56 26.08 -0.68
C GLU A 369 15.05 24.64 -0.55
N LEU A 370 14.11 24.23 -1.39
CA LEU A 370 13.57 22.87 -1.39
C LEU A 370 14.64 21.82 -1.72
N VAL A 371 15.49 22.10 -2.73
CA VAL A 371 16.59 21.20 -3.11
C VAL A 371 17.61 21.06 -1.98
N ASP A 372 18.00 22.16 -1.34
CA ASP A 372 18.98 22.13 -0.25
C ASP A 372 18.42 21.44 1.00
N LEU A 373 17.14 21.65 1.29
CA LEU A 373 16.44 20.89 2.33
C LEU A 373 16.44 19.41 1.99
N ALA A 374 16.12 19.01 0.76
CA ALA A 374 16.12 17.61 0.34
C ALA A 374 17.52 16.96 0.46
N LYS A 375 18.60 17.66 0.10
CA LYS A 375 19.99 17.19 0.23
C LYS A 375 20.38 16.90 1.68
N SER A 376 19.89 17.69 2.64
CA SER A 376 20.17 17.48 4.07
C SER A 376 19.60 16.16 4.61
N TYR A 377 18.56 15.62 3.97
CA TYR A 377 17.96 14.33 4.32
C TYR A 377 18.62 13.19 3.51
N LYS A 378 19.58 12.47 4.14
CA LYS A 378 20.34 11.31 3.60
C LYS A 378 19.54 10.20 2.85
N ARG A 379 18.20 10.25 2.83
CA ARG A 379 17.31 9.28 2.15
C ARG A 379 16.86 9.72 0.75
N PHE A 380 16.96 10.99 0.39
CA PHE A 380 16.65 11.44 -0.96
C PHE A 380 17.93 11.33 -1.80
N ARG A 381 18.10 10.22 -2.51
CA ARG A 381 18.97 10.23 -3.71
C ARG A 381 18.25 11.06 -4.78
N TYR A 382 18.30 12.37 -4.63
CA TYR A 382 18.08 13.27 -5.75
C TYR A 382 19.19 12.98 -6.76
N VAL A 383 18.85 12.72 -8.01
CA VAL A 383 19.82 12.43 -9.06
C VAL A 383 20.60 13.72 -9.32
N GLU A 384 21.82 13.83 -8.78
CA GLU A 384 22.65 15.03 -8.79
C GLU A 384 22.92 15.57 -10.22
N ASP A 385 22.89 14.71 -11.24
CA ASP A 385 23.44 15.02 -12.56
C ASP A 385 22.47 15.71 -13.53
N GLU A 386 21.14 15.66 -13.33
CA GLU A 386 20.19 16.28 -14.28
C GLU A 386 19.63 17.63 -13.82
N ILE A 387 19.56 17.87 -12.51
CA ILE A 387 18.73 18.93 -11.93
C ILE A 387 19.55 20.18 -11.58
N GLY A 388 20.78 20.01 -11.09
CA GLY A 388 21.71 21.14 -10.95
C GLY A 388 21.95 21.82 -12.30
N SER A 389 22.13 21.01 -13.34
CA SER A 389 22.26 21.47 -14.72
C SER A 389 20.98 22.10 -15.25
N LYS A 390 19.79 21.52 -15.02
CA LYS A 390 18.52 22.12 -15.46
C LYS A 390 18.17 23.42 -14.74
N ILE A 391 18.38 23.52 -13.42
CA ILE A 391 18.15 24.76 -12.67
C ILE A 391 19.13 25.84 -13.13
N GLU A 392 20.40 25.52 -13.35
CA GLU A 392 21.37 26.45 -13.93
C GLU A 392 20.99 26.88 -15.36
N ILE A 393 20.58 25.94 -16.22
CA ILE A 393 20.12 26.21 -17.59
C ILE A 393 18.86 27.07 -17.60
N LEU A 394 17.87 26.78 -16.73
CA LEU A 394 16.65 27.58 -16.60
C LEU A 394 16.95 28.96 -16.02
N CYS A 395 17.84 29.08 -15.03
CA CYS A 395 18.32 30.37 -14.53
C CYS A 395 18.96 31.20 -15.64
N VAL A 396 19.80 30.59 -16.50
CA VAL A 396 20.40 31.25 -17.65
C VAL A 396 19.35 31.63 -18.71
N PHE A 397 18.40 30.74 -19.00
CA PHE A 397 17.32 30.98 -19.96
C PHE A 397 16.41 32.15 -19.53
N TYR A 398 15.96 32.16 -18.26
CA TYR A 398 15.13 33.25 -17.74
C TYR A 398 15.91 34.55 -17.57
N ALA A 399 17.21 34.50 -17.23
CA ALA A 399 18.07 35.68 -17.24
C ALA A 399 18.19 36.28 -18.66
N LEU A 400 18.35 35.44 -19.68
CA LEU A 400 18.38 35.87 -21.08
C LEU A 400 17.03 36.44 -21.54
N GLN A 401 15.92 35.84 -21.16
CA GLN A 401 14.57 36.33 -21.51
C GLN A 401 14.29 37.69 -20.87
N LYS A 402 14.66 37.88 -19.60
CA LYS A 402 14.54 39.15 -18.88
C LYS A 402 15.46 40.23 -19.47
N TRP A 403 16.67 39.85 -19.89
CA TRP A 403 17.61 40.73 -20.59
C TRP A 403 17.07 41.17 -21.96
N PHE A 404 16.49 40.25 -22.73
CA PHE A 404 15.85 40.56 -24.01
C PHE A 404 14.67 41.52 -23.86
N MET A 405 13.87 41.33 -22.83
CA MET A 405 12.73 42.20 -22.52
C MET A 405 13.18 43.64 -22.18
N ILE A 406 14.23 43.78 -21.36
CA ILE A 406 14.83 45.08 -21.01
C ILE A 406 15.40 45.77 -22.26
N ILE A 407 16.10 45.04 -23.14
CA ILE A 407 16.60 45.59 -24.40
C ILE A 407 15.46 46.04 -25.30
N SER A 408 14.38 45.26 -25.42
CA SER A 408 13.22 45.62 -26.22
C SER A 408 12.53 46.90 -25.72
N MET A 409 12.48 47.10 -24.39
CA MET A 409 11.95 48.31 -23.77
C MET A 409 12.86 49.51 -24.02
N GLN A 410 14.18 49.33 -23.89
CA GLN A 410 15.15 50.40 -24.15
C GLN A 410 15.18 50.83 -25.62
N LEU A 411 15.01 49.90 -26.56
CA LEU A 411 14.89 50.18 -27.99
C LEU A 411 13.60 50.95 -28.30
N LYS A 412 12.44 50.53 -27.74
CA LYS A 412 11.17 51.26 -27.88
C LYS A 412 11.22 52.69 -27.33
N THR A 413 11.98 52.93 -26.24
CA THR A 413 12.18 54.29 -25.72
C THR A 413 13.15 55.16 -26.53
N LYS A 414 14.00 54.55 -27.37
CA LYS A 414 14.88 55.29 -28.30
C LYS A 414 14.20 55.61 -29.63
N GLU A 415 13.21 54.84 -30.06
CA GLU A 415 12.42 55.14 -31.26
C GLU A 415 11.33 56.21 -31.03
N ASN A 416 10.96 56.47 -29.77
CA ASN A 416 10.00 57.52 -29.37
C ASN A 416 10.67 58.83 -28.89
N LYS A 417 11.96 59.03 -29.17
CA LYS A 417 12.70 60.28 -29.00
C LYS A 417 13.32 60.66 -30.34
#